data_AF-A0A973J007-F1
#
_entry.id   AF-A0A973J007-F1
#
_cell.length_a   1.000
_cell.length_b   1.000
_cell.length_c   1.000
_cell.angle_alpha   90.00
_cell.angle_beta   90.00
_cell.angle_gamma   90.00
#
_symmetry.space_group_name_H-M   'P 1'
#
loop_
_entity.id
_entity.type
_entity.pdbx_description
1 polymer ?
#
loop_
_entity_poly.entity_id
_entity_poly.type
_entity_poly.pdbx_seq_one_letter_code
_entity_poly.pdbx_strand_id
1 'polypeptide(L)'
;MHKNKEVHLSSESKVPVSAYYGSLTFDHKAMRARLPKEVFAALQDTIKAGKKIPESIAGVVAHGMKEWAMEKGATHYTHWFQPMTGSTAEKHDAFLSIDRDGTPIERFSGEQLIQGEPDASSFPSGGMRTTFEARGYTAWDPSSPAFLMKGGNNLTLCIPTVFISYHGEALDSKTPLLRSMDAVSKSAIRLLEILGVNGVTRVKTFAGCEQEYFLIDKKFYIQRPDLVMTGRTLLGALPPKGQQLEDHYFGSIPDRVLEFMQDVEQELYLLGIPAKTRHNEVAPHQFEIAPIFEEANVAADHNLLTMEVMRKVADKKGFALLLFEKPFAGINGSGKHNNWSIGTNTGINLLDPGDTPEENIQFLVFLVAVLKGVLKRSDVLRMSIASIGNDHRLGANEAPPAVVTVFLGELLENVLDAIESGKTDLKTEKQFLDLGLSQVPSLNKDYTDRNRTSPFAFTGNKFEFRAVGSSQSPSVPNMVLNTLMAEAIDDVADAIEAKIAAGKDRSSAILEAIREGITATKAIRYPGDNYSEALQIAAKERGLPNMKNTPQALRTLEKADVRAMFVKYGVLSEEEIHSRLHIRLERYIKGIDIEARTLQLMLKTIVIPDVSEYQGDIGSSFNNLLAAA
;
A
#
# COMPACT_ATOMS: atom_id res chain seq x y z
N MET A 1 -23.28 27.66 43.45
CA MET A 1 -22.18 26.75 43.87
C MET A 1 -21.88 25.80 42.73
N HIS A 2 -20.94 26.17 41.85
CA HIS A 2 -20.39 25.28 40.84
C HIS A 2 -19.52 24.24 41.53
N LYS A 3 -19.98 22.99 41.57
CA LYS A 3 -19.09 21.87 41.91
C LYS A 3 -18.20 21.63 40.70
N ASN A 4 -16.92 21.98 40.84
CA ASN A 4 -15.83 21.47 40.01
C ASN A 4 -15.98 19.95 39.92
N LYS A 5 -16.36 19.43 38.75
CA LYS A 5 -16.09 18.04 38.40
C LYS A 5 -14.62 17.99 38.04
N GLU A 6 -13.80 17.56 38.99
CA GLU A 6 -12.42 17.16 38.69
C GLU A 6 -12.46 16.09 37.60
N VAL A 7 -11.75 16.35 36.51
CA VAL A 7 -11.50 15.38 35.45
C VAL A 7 -10.53 14.35 36.02
N HIS A 8 -11.07 13.25 36.57
CA HIS A 8 -10.27 12.09 36.91
C HIS A 8 -9.88 11.37 35.61
N LEU A 9 -8.73 11.77 35.04
CA LEU A 9 -7.98 10.90 34.14
C LEU A 9 -7.57 9.66 34.94
N SER A 10 -8.08 8.49 34.57
CA SER A 10 -7.74 7.23 35.24
C SER A 10 -6.22 7.04 35.25
N SER A 11 -5.69 6.67 36.40
CA SER A 11 -4.24 6.59 36.66
C SER A 11 -3.52 5.45 35.93
N GLU A 12 -4.23 4.63 35.15
CA GLU A 12 -3.69 3.44 34.48
C GLU A 12 -2.97 3.74 33.14
N SER A 13 -3.09 4.96 32.59
CA SER A 13 -2.52 5.34 31.29
C SER A 13 -1.16 6.07 31.33
N LYS A 14 -0.36 5.87 32.39
CA LYS A 14 0.90 6.63 32.61
C LYS A 14 2.16 6.06 31.97
N VAL A 15 2.07 5.03 31.13
CA VAL A 15 3.26 4.43 30.49
C VAL A 15 3.48 5.08 29.12
N PRO A 16 4.62 5.74 28.87
CA PRO A 16 4.94 6.27 27.55
C PRO A 16 4.92 5.17 26.48
N VAL A 17 4.43 5.49 25.28
CA VAL A 17 4.38 4.55 24.13
C VAL A 17 5.74 3.87 23.90
N SER A 18 6.83 4.62 24.05
CA SER A 18 8.20 4.12 23.89
C SER A 18 8.58 2.96 24.82
N ALA A 19 7.88 2.77 25.94
CA ALA A 19 8.16 1.68 26.87
C ALA A 19 7.58 0.32 26.43
N TYR A 20 6.50 0.32 25.63
CA TYR A 20 5.85 -0.90 25.15
C TYR A 20 5.83 -1.05 23.62
N TYR A 21 6.32 -0.04 22.88
CA TYR A 21 6.46 -0.09 21.43
C TYR A 21 7.29 -1.31 21.00
N GLY A 22 6.76 -2.09 20.05
CA GLY A 22 7.39 -3.30 19.54
C GLY A 22 7.49 -4.44 20.56
N SER A 23 6.80 -4.36 21.70
CA SER A 23 6.91 -5.38 22.76
C SER A 23 6.35 -6.75 22.37
N LEU A 24 5.55 -6.83 21.30
CA LEU A 24 5.09 -8.08 20.68
C LEU A 24 5.83 -8.39 19.38
N THR A 25 6.98 -7.77 19.13
CA THR A 25 7.79 -7.97 17.92
C THR A 25 9.16 -8.49 18.32
N PHE A 26 9.65 -9.51 17.61
CA PHE A 26 11.00 -10.06 17.77
C PHE A 26 12.00 -9.15 17.05
N ASP A 27 12.05 -7.89 17.49
CA ASP A 27 12.82 -6.81 16.90
C ASP A 27 14.31 -6.89 17.27
N HIS A 28 15.11 -5.89 16.87
CA HIS A 28 16.54 -5.83 17.18
C HIS A 28 16.83 -5.90 18.69
N LYS A 29 15.97 -5.32 19.54
CA LYS A 29 16.14 -5.34 21.00
C LYS A 29 15.84 -6.74 21.56
N ALA A 30 14.76 -7.37 21.13
CA ALA A 30 14.41 -8.74 21.52
C ALA A 30 15.45 -9.75 21.03
N MET A 31 15.86 -9.65 19.76
CA MET A 31 16.93 -10.48 19.18
C MET A 31 18.23 -10.35 19.98
N ARG A 32 18.67 -9.12 20.30
CA ARG A 32 19.90 -8.89 21.07
C ARG A 32 19.85 -9.46 22.48
N ALA A 33 18.67 -9.49 23.10
CA ALA A 33 18.48 -10.02 24.44
C ALA A 33 18.42 -11.56 24.48
N ARG A 34 17.99 -12.20 23.38
CA ARG A 34 17.68 -13.63 23.32
C ARG A 34 18.70 -14.47 22.56
N LEU A 35 19.48 -13.85 21.69
CA LEU A 35 20.45 -14.55 20.85
C LEU A 35 21.88 -14.35 21.37
N PRO A 36 22.76 -15.36 21.27
CA PRO A 36 24.19 -15.17 21.49
C PRO A 36 24.76 -14.06 20.59
N LYS A 37 25.75 -13.31 21.10
CA LYS A 37 26.32 -12.12 20.43
C LYS A 37 26.75 -12.40 18.98
N GLU A 38 27.38 -13.54 18.73
CA GLU A 38 27.86 -13.94 17.40
C GLU A 38 26.71 -14.27 16.45
N VAL A 39 25.70 -15.01 16.93
CA VAL A 39 24.48 -15.34 16.17
C VAL A 39 23.70 -14.09 15.83
N PHE A 40 23.56 -13.17 16.78
CA PHE A 40 22.91 -11.88 16.58
C PHE A 40 23.62 -11.06 15.48
N ALA A 41 24.94 -10.93 15.56
CA ALA A 41 25.73 -10.21 14.55
C ALA A 41 25.58 -10.85 13.16
N ALA A 42 25.71 -12.18 13.07
CA ALA A 42 25.55 -12.92 11.82
C ALA A 42 24.15 -12.76 11.21
N LEU A 43 23.09 -12.77 12.03
CA LEU A 43 21.72 -12.54 11.57
C LEU A 43 21.55 -11.10 11.04
N GLN A 44 22.06 -10.10 11.75
CA GLN A 44 22.01 -8.70 11.31
C GLN A 44 22.76 -8.47 10.00
N ASP A 45 23.95 -9.06 9.85
CA ASP A 45 24.73 -8.95 8.62
C ASP A 45 24.03 -9.64 7.44
N THR A 46 23.38 -10.78 7.69
CA THR A 46 22.56 -11.50 6.71
C THR A 46 21.39 -10.64 6.22
N ILE A 47 20.64 -10.02 7.15
CA ILE A 47 19.50 -9.14 6.84
C ILE A 47 19.95 -7.93 6.01
N LYS A 48 21.01 -7.24 6.47
CA LYS A 48 21.57 -6.07 5.78
C LYS A 48 22.03 -6.42 4.36
N ALA A 49 22.71 -7.55 4.21
CA ALA A 49 23.20 -8.04 2.93
C ALA A 49 22.11 -8.64 2.03
N GLY A 50 20.89 -8.88 2.53
CA GLY A 50 19.82 -9.54 1.79
C GLY A 50 20.15 -10.99 1.42
N LYS A 51 20.87 -11.70 2.29
CA LYS A 51 21.32 -13.08 2.04
C LYS A 51 20.42 -14.11 2.73
N LYS A 52 20.51 -15.37 2.30
CA LYS A 52 19.88 -16.51 2.98
C LYS A 52 20.50 -16.69 4.37
N ILE A 53 19.66 -17.01 5.36
CA ILE A 53 20.11 -17.34 6.71
C ILE A 53 20.95 -18.62 6.69
N PRO A 54 22.16 -18.60 7.28
CA PRO A 54 22.96 -19.81 7.45
C PRO A 54 22.23 -20.84 8.33
N GLU A 55 22.19 -22.10 7.89
CA GLU A 55 21.62 -23.21 8.68
C GLU A 55 22.28 -23.34 10.05
N SER A 56 23.56 -22.97 10.15
CA SER A 56 24.34 -22.96 11.40
C SER A 56 23.77 -22.04 12.47
N ILE A 57 23.09 -20.95 12.10
CA ILE A 57 22.48 -20.02 13.06
C ILE A 57 20.97 -20.23 13.23
N ALA A 58 20.31 -20.88 12.25
CA ALA A 58 18.86 -21.01 12.22
C ALA A 58 18.29 -21.75 13.43
N GLY A 59 18.92 -22.83 13.88
CA GLY A 59 18.48 -23.58 15.06
C GLY A 59 18.52 -22.73 16.35
N VAL A 60 19.58 -21.92 16.50
CA VAL A 60 19.72 -21.02 17.67
C VAL A 60 18.71 -19.87 17.61
N VAL A 61 18.47 -19.32 16.42
CA VAL A 61 17.46 -18.28 16.21
C VAL A 61 16.06 -18.81 16.51
N ALA A 62 15.71 -19.99 15.99
CA ALA A 62 14.43 -20.63 16.25
C ALA A 62 14.21 -20.86 17.75
N HIS A 63 15.21 -21.40 18.44
CA HIS A 63 15.13 -21.60 19.88
C HIS A 63 14.92 -20.29 20.64
N GLY A 64 15.73 -19.26 20.36
CA GLY A 64 15.60 -17.95 21.02
C GLY A 64 14.25 -17.26 20.74
N MET A 65 13.72 -17.41 19.53
CA MET A 65 12.40 -16.90 19.13
C MET A 65 11.26 -17.64 19.85
N LYS A 66 11.36 -18.97 19.96
CA LYS A 66 10.39 -19.81 20.68
C LYS A 66 10.32 -19.45 22.16
N GLU A 67 11.46 -19.38 22.85
CA GLU A 67 11.51 -19.02 24.28
C GLU A 67 10.92 -17.62 24.50
N TRP A 68 11.28 -16.64 23.67
CA TRP A 68 10.69 -15.30 23.71
C TRP A 68 9.17 -15.30 23.51
N ALA A 69 8.67 -16.11 22.58
CA ALA A 69 7.25 -16.21 22.30
C ALA A 69 6.48 -16.89 23.45
N MET A 70 7.00 -18.00 23.96
CA MET A 70 6.39 -18.78 25.04
C MET A 70 6.32 -17.99 26.35
N GLU A 71 7.36 -17.22 26.69
CA GLU A 71 7.35 -16.34 27.88
C GLU A 71 6.23 -15.28 27.82
N LYS A 72 5.79 -14.91 26.62
CA LYS A 72 4.68 -13.98 26.40
C LYS A 72 3.32 -14.68 26.32
N GLY A 73 3.28 -16.01 26.46
CA GLY A 73 2.06 -16.81 26.42
C GLY A 73 1.72 -17.35 25.03
N ALA A 74 2.68 -17.39 24.10
CA ALA A 74 2.45 -18.05 22.82
C ALA A 74 2.48 -19.58 22.97
N THR A 75 1.47 -20.23 22.40
CA THR A 75 1.34 -21.71 22.41
C THR A 75 1.51 -22.32 21.01
N HIS A 76 1.33 -21.49 19.99
CA HIS A 76 1.39 -21.86 18.58
C HIS A 76 2.33 -20.92 17.83
N TYR A 77 2.79 -21.39 16.67
CA TYR A 77 3.43 -20.57 15.65
C TYR A 77 2.73 -20.75 14.31
N THR A 78 2.94 -19.81 13.40
CA THR A 78 2.45 -19.85 12.03
C THR A 78 3.46 -19.20 11.11
N HIS A 79 3.59 -19.75 9.91
CA HIS A 79 4.13 -19.02 8.77
C HIS A 79 3.02 -18.07 8.31
N TRP A 80 3.27 -16.77 8.40
CA TRP A 80 2.34 -15.71 8.01
C TRP A 80 2.71 -15.23 6.62
N PHE A 81 1.79 -15.29 5.65
CA PHE A 81 2.08 -14.95 4.25
C PHE A 81 0.90 -14.27 3.56
N GLN A 82 1.16 -13.77 2.35
CA GLN A 82 0.23 -12.92 1.58
C GLN A 82 -0.17 -13.59 0.26
N PRO A 83 -1.04 -14.62 0.27
CA PRO A 83 -1.45 -15.29 -0.96
C PRO A 83 -2.24 -14.35 -1.88
N MET A 84 -2.44 -14.76 -3.13
CA MET A 84 -3.18 -13.98 -4.15
C MET A 84 -4.70 -13.90 -3.91
N THR A 85 -5.15 -14.03 -2.67
CA THR A 85 -6.55 -13.82 -2.24
C THR A 85 -6.85 -12.34 -1.94
N GLY A 86 -5.80 -11.53 -1.69
CA GLY A 86 -5.94 -10.14 -1.26
C GLY A 86 -6.04 -9.95 0.25
N SER A 87 -5.74 -10.98 1.03
CA SER A 87 -5.61 -10.94 2.49
C SER A 87 -4.45 -11.84 2.92
N THR A 88 -4.12 -11.83 4.21
CA THR A 88 -3.06 -12.67 4.78
C THR A 88 -3.59 -14.05 5.14
N ALA A 89 -2.71 -15.04 5.24
CA ALA A 89 -3.06 -16.40 5.61
C ALA A 89 -2.13 -16.94 6.70
N GLU A 90 -2.67 -17.84 7.51
CA GLU A 90 -2.02 -18.45 8.67
C GLU A 90 -2.46 -19.91 8.80
N LYS A 91 -1.54 -20.77 9.23
CA LYS A 91 -1.78 -22.15 9.68
C LYS A 91 -1.09 -22.30 11.01
N HIS A 92 -1.86 -22.58 12.07
CA HIS A 92 -1.35 -22.58 13.44
C HIS A 92 -0.88 -23.97 13.83
N ASP A 93 0.43 -24.12 13.99
CA ASP A 93 1.09 -25.33 14.49
C ASP A 93 1.45 -25.13 15.96
N ALA A 94 1.15 -26.11 16.81
CA ALA A 94 1.52 -26.06 18.22
C ALA A 94 3.04 -26.25 18.39
N PHE A 95 3.63 -25.63 19.41
CA PHE A 95 5.02 -25.93 19.80
C PHE A 95 5.17 -27.35 20.37
N LEU A 96 4.07 -27.98 20.82
CA LEU A 96 4.07 -29.30 21.41
C LEU A 96 4.60 -30.36 20.42
N SER A 97 5.60 -31.10 20.86
CA SER A 97 6.18 -32.25 20.19
C SER A 97 6.33 -33.40 21.20
N ILE A 98 6.36 -34.63 20.71
CA ILE A 98 6.57 -35.81 21.55
C ILE A 98 7.99 -36.32 21.29
N ASP A 99 8.81 -36.39 22.33
CA ASP A 99 10.18 -36.88 22.20
C ASP A 99 10.22 -38.42 22.09
N ARG A 100 11.39 -39.00 21.81
CA ARG A 100 11.52 -40.44 21.50
C ARG A 100 11.07 -41.37 22.63
N ASP A 101 11.11 -40.91 23.86
CA ASP A 101 10.68 -41.61 25.07
C ASP A 101 9.18 -41.44 25.38
N GLY A 102 8.46 -40.64 24.59
CA GLY A 102 7.06 -40.31 24.81
C GLY A 102 6.82 -39.04 25.63
N THR A 103 7.87 -38.35 26.07
CA THR A 103 7.74 -37.13 26.88
C THR A 103 7.26 -35.95 26.01
N PRO A 104 6.18 -35.24 26.40
CA PRO A 104 5.77 -34.01 25.71
C PRO A 104 6.76 -32.88 26.00
N ILE A 105 7.19 -32.19 24.95
CA ILE A 105 8.12 -31.07 25.01
C ILE A 105 7.74 -29.98 24.01
N GLU A 106 8.05 -28.72 24.31
CA GLU A 106 7.88 -27.63 23.36
C GLU A 106 9.14 -27.46 22.50
N ARG A 107 9.00 -27.71 21.19
CA ARG A 107 10.09 -27.67 20.22
C ARG A 107 9.73 -26.79 19.03
N PHE A 108 10.69 -25.97 18.62
CA PHE A 108 10.66 -25.20 17.38
C PHE A 108 12.06 -25.22 16.77
N SER A 109 12.21 -25.93 15.66
CA SER A 109 13.51 -26.20 15.04
C SER A 109 13.89 -25.13 14.01
N GLY A 110 15.18 -25.08 13.66
CA GLY A 110 15.66 -24.23 12.57
C GLY A 110 15.03 -24.59 11.22
N GLU A 111 14.71 -25.87 10.99
CA GLU A 111 14.00 -26.34 9.80
C GLU A 111 12.58 -25.75 9.75
N GLN A 112 11.83 -25.82 10.86
CA GLN A 112 10.49 -25.26 10.98
C GLN A 112 10.47 -23.73 10.87
N LEU A 113 11.56 -23.05 11.25
CA LEU A 113 11.72 -21.61 11.08
C LEU A 113 11.99 -21.24 9.62
N ILE A 114 12.95 -21.91 8.98
CA ILE A 114 13.37 -21.58 7.62
C ILE A 114 12.25 -21.89 6.62
N GLN A 115 11.56 -23.02 6.79
CA GLN A 115 10.62 -23.54 5.81
C GLN A 115 9.36 -24.12 6.47
N GLY A 116 8.20 -23.80 5.90
CA GLY A 116 6.91 -24.39 6.27
C GLY A 116 6.19 -24.99 5.05
N GLU A 117 5.11 -25.73 5.34
CA GLU A 117 4.20 -26.31 4.35
C GLU A 117 2.76 -25.97 4.79
N PRO A 118 2.12 -24.97 4.14
CA PRO A 118 0.84 -24.43 4.60
C PRO A 118 -0.39 -25.26 4.16
N ASP A 119 -0.24 -26.43 3.54
CA ASP A 119 -1.30 -27.14 2.78
C ASP A 119 -2.10 -26.19 1.89
N ALA A 120 -1.55 -25.88 0.73
CA ALA A 120 -2.02 -24.79 -0.12
C ALA A 120 -2.99 -25.21 -1.23
N SER A 121 -3.68 -26.35 -1.08
CA SER A 121 -4.60 -26.89 -2.10
C SER A 121 -5.70 -25.91 -2.53
N SER A 122 -6.15 -25.04 -1.61
CA SER A 122 -7.31 -24.16 -1.82
C SER A 122 -6.96 -22.72 -2.20
N PHE A 123 -5.67 -22.35 -2.24
CA PHE A 123 -5.29 -20.99 -2.62
C PHE A 123 -5.35 -20.80 -4.14
N PRO A 124 -5.76 -19.61 -4.63
CA PRO A 124 -5.76 -19.32 -6.06
C PRO A 124 -4.37 -19.50 -6.67
N SER A 125 -4.27 -20.36 -7.69
CA SER A 125 -3.02 -20.67 -8.40
C SER A 125 -3.02 -20.20 -9.86
N GLY A 126 -4.16 -19.74 -10.38
CA GLY A 126 -4.28 -19.25 -11.76
C GLY A 126 -3.96 -20.29 -12.82
N GLY A 127 -4.17 -21.57 -12.50
CA GLY A 127 -3.88 -22.69 -13.39
C GLY A 127 -2.43 -23.21 -13.32
N MET A 128 -1.53 -22.61 -12.53
CA MET A 128 -0.16 -23.12 -12.32
C MET A 128 -0.12 -24.42 -11.51
N ARG A 129 -1.25 -24.83 -10.92
CA ARG A 129 -1.37 -26.07 -10.18
C ARG A 129 -2.55 -26.87 -10.69
N THR A 130 -2.36 -28.18 -10.80
CA THR A 130 -3.47 -29.11 -10.98
C THR A 130 -4.20 -29.34 -9.66
N THR A 131 -5.47 -29.76 -9.72
CA THR A 131 -6.32 -29.93 -8.53
C THR A 131 -5.88 -31.05 -7.58
N PHE A 132 -4.99 -31.95 -8.02
CA PHE A 132 -4.42 -33.01 -7.17
C PHE A 132 -3.04 -32.65 -6.60
N GLU A 133 -2.47 -31.51 -6.99
CA GLU A 133 -1.16 -31.02 -6.53
C GLU A 133 -1.32 -29.89 -5.50
N ALA A 134 -1.19 -30.22 -4.21
CA ALA A 134 -1.40 -29.27 -3.12
C ALA A 134 -0.12 -28.62 -2.58
N ARG A 135 1.03 -29.30 -2.73
CA ARG A 135 2.25 -29.00 -1.96
C ARG A 135 2.87 -27.68 -2.37
N GLY A 136 3.03 -26.77 -1.42
CA GLY A 136 3.76 -25.50 -1.58
C GLY A 136 4.61 -25.22 -0.36
N TYR A 137 5.50 -24.25 -0.46
CA TYR A 137 6.45 -23.97 0.60
C TYR A 137 6.36 -22.52 1.03
N THR A 138 6.42 -22.30 2.34
CA THR A 138 6.69 -20.99 2.91
C THR A 138 8.15 -20.89 3.29
N ALA A 139 8.76 -19.73 3.11
CA ALA A 139 10.13 -19.47 3.56
C ALA A 139 10.21 -18.14 4.30
N TRP A 140 10.90 -18.11 5.44
CA TRP A 140 11.00 -16.91 6.27
C TRP A 140 11.73 -15.77 5.54
N ASP A 141 11.12 -14.57 5.54
CA ASP A 141 11.77 -13.31 5.18
C ASP A 141 12.33 -12.64 6.45
N PRO A 142 13.64 -12.74 6.73
CA PRO A 142 14.22 -12.17 7.94
C PRO A 142 14.32 -10.65 7.92
N SER A 143 14.07 -10.00 6.78
CA SER A 143 14.00 -8.54 6.72
C SER A 143 12.71 -7.97 7.33
N SER A 144 11.69 -8.82 7.52
CA SER A 144 10.48 -8.51 8.28
C SER A 144 10.50 -9.29 9.61
N PRO A 145 10.44 -8.60 10.77
CA PRO A 145 10.59 -9.26 12.06
C PRO A 145 9.37 -10.14 12.38
N ALA A 146 9.61 -11.29 13.01
CA ALA A 146 8.52 -12.10 13.57
C ALA A 146 7.78 -11.34 14.67
N PHE A 147 6.49 -11.60 14.84
CA PHE A 147 5.64 -10.90 15.79
C PHE A 147 4.67 -11.86 16.48
N LEU A 148 4.08 -11.43 17.60
CA LEU A 148 3.04 -12.15 18.31
C LEU A 148 1.69 -11.52 18.01
N MET A 149 0.83 -12.28 17.35
CA MET A 149 -0.55 -11.88 17.10
C MET A 149 -1.45 -12.36 18.23
N LYS A 150 -2.34 -11.49 18.70
CA LYS A 150 -3.39 -11.87 19.66
C LYS A 150 -4.47 -12.68 18.95
N GLY A 151 -4.78 -13.86 19.50
CA GLY A 151 -5.82 -14.78 19.04
C GLY A 151 -6.59 -15.37 20.21
N GLY A 152 -7.85 -14.99 20.38
CA GLY A 152 -8.64 -15.40 21.55
C GLY A 152 -7.96 -14.98 22.85
N ASN A 153 -7.66 -15.96 23.72
CA ASN A 153 -6.99 -15.76 25.01
C ASN A 153 -5.47 -15.98 24.95
N ASN A 154 -4.91 -16.34 23.79
CA ASN A 154 -3.51 -16.72 23.64
C ASN A 154 -2.80 -15.84 22.60
N LEU A 155 -1.47 -15.99 22.52
CA LEU A 155 -0.67 -15.44 21.44
C LEU A 155 -0.27 -16.54 20.45
N THR A 156 -0.08 -16.14 19.20
CA THR A 156 0.52 -16.98 18.16
C THR A 156 1.76 -16.28 17.63
N LEU A 157 2.87 -17.01 17.53
CA LEU A 157 4.10 -16.55 16.88
C LEU A 157 3.92 -16.54 15.36
N CYS A 158 3.85 -15.36 14.76
CA CYS A 158 3.71 -15.17 13.33
C CYS A 158 5.08 -14.87 12.71
N ILE A 159 5.46 -15.68 11.72
CA ILE A 159 6.74 -15.60 11.02
C ILE A 159 6.47 -15.08 9.60
N PRO A 160 6.86 -13.85 9.24
CA PRO A 160 6.62 -13.29 7.91
C PRO A 160 7.33 -14.09 6.82
N THR A 161 6.58 -14.66 5.90
CA THR A 161 7.12 -15.61 4.93
C THR A 161 6.68 -15.29 3.51
N VAL A 162 7.55 -15.65 2.56
CA VAL A 162 7.15 -15.78 1.16
C VAL A 162 6.44 -17.11 0.96
N PHE A 163 5.55 -17.17 -0.03
CA PHE A 163 4.84 -18.42 -0.38
C PHE A 163 5.03 -18.76 -1.87
N ILE A 164 5.60 -19.94 -2.10
CA ILE A 164 6.00 -20.45 -3.42
C ILE A 164 5.39 -21.82 -3.72
N SER A 165 5.26 -22.13 -5.00
CA SER A 165 4.82 -23.43 -5.49
C SER A 165 5.85 -24.54 -5.23
N TYR A 166 5.52 -25.76 -5.65
CA TYR A 166 6.46 -26.88 -5.64
C TYR A 166 7.64 -26.68 -6.60
N HIS A 167 7.44 -25.98 -7.71
CA HIS A 167 8.44 -25.74 -8.76
C HIS A 167 9.18 -24.40 -8.62
N GLY A 168 8.76 -23.55 -7.68
CA GLY A 168 9.43 -22.30 -7.32
C GLY A 168 8.74 -21.03 -7.81
N GLU A 169 7.56 -21.13 -8.44
CA GLU A 169 6.76 -19.97 -8.83
C GLU A 169 6.17 -19.26 -7.59
N ALA A 170 6.13 -17.93 -7.63
CA ALA A 170 5.57 -17.08 -6.59
C ALA A 170 4.03 -17.18 -6.57
N LEU A 171 3.49 -17.73 -5.49
CA LEU A 171 2.05 -17.84 -5.24
C LEU A 171 1.50 -16.73 -4.32
N ASP A 172 2.31 -15.71 -4.06
CA ASP A 172 2.03 -14.65 -3.11
C ASP A 172 2.25 -13.25 -3.71
N SER A 173 2.09 -12.20 -2.90
CA SER A 173 2.40 -10.82 -3.30
C SER A 173 3.76 -10.34 -2.78
N LYS A 174 4.35 -11.04 -1.81
CA LYS A 174 5.60 -10.64 -1.14
C LYS A 174 6.83 -11.03 -1.96
N THR A 175 6.87 -12.22 -2.56
CA THR A 175 8.02 -12.66 -3.38
C THR A 175 8.31 -11.69 -4.54
N PRO A 176 7.31 -11.29 -5.38
CA PRO A 176 7.57 -10.35 -6.46
C PRO A 176 7.97 -8.95 -5.96
N LEU A 177 7.45 -8.53 -4.81
CA LEU A 177 7.86 -7.26 -4.20
C LEU A 177 9.35 -7.30 -3.83
N LEU A 178 9.81 -8.35 -3.14
CA LEU A 178 11.22 -8.51 -2.79
C LEU A 178 12.12 -8.58 -4.04
N ARG A 179 11.73 -9.36 -5.05
CA ARG A 179 12.45 -9.43 -6.34
C ARG A 179 12.57 -8.06 -7.02
N SER A 180 11.50 -7.26 -7.00
CA SER A 180 11.51 -5.92 -7.59
C SER A 180 12.37 -4.90 -6.82
N MET A 181 12.42 -5.01 -5.48
CA MET A 181 13.32 -4.22 -4.64
C MET A 181 14.80 -4.51 -4.97
N ASP A 182 15.14 -5.80 -5.18
CA ASP A 182 16.50 -6.17 -5.59
C ASP A 182 16.82 -5.74 -7.03
N ALA A 183 15.85 -5.81 -7.94
CA ALA A 183 16.01 -5.37 -9.32
C ALA A 183 16.31 -3.87 -9.40
N VAL A 184 15.48 -3.02 -8.76
CA VAL A 184 15.72 -1.58 -8.73
C VAL A 184 17.01 -1.23 -8.01
N SER A 185 17.38 -1.98 -6.97
CA SER A 185 18.65 -1.77 -6.29
C SER A 185 19.85 -1.98 -7.21
N LYS A 186 19.85 -3.04 -8.03
CA LYS A 186 20.95 -3.32 -8.96
C LYS A 186 21.10 -2.24 -10.02
N SER A 187 20.00 -1.86 -10.67
CA SER A 187 19.99 -0.79 -11.68
C SER A 187 20.42 0.55 -11.07
N ALA A 188 19.92 0.90 -9.88
CA ALA A 188 20.28 2.14 -9.20
C ALA A 188 21.75 2.21 -8.81
N ILE A 189 22.36 1.11 -8.33
CA ILE A 189 23.79 1.07 -8.02
C ILE A 189 24.63 1.33 -9.26
N ARG A 190 24.33 0.66 -10.38
CA ARG A 190 25.01 0.90 -11.67
C ARG A 190 24.93 2.37 -12.06
N LEU A 191 23.74 2.97 -12.00
CA LEU A 191 23.57 4.38 -12.34
C LEU A 191 24.35 5.30 -11.38
N LEU A 192 24.35 5.03 -10.08
CA LEU A 192 25.11 5.80 -9.09
C LEU A 192 26.63 5.73 -9.36
N GLU A 193 27.15 4.56 -9.74
CA GLU A 193 28.54 4.40 -10.19
C GLU A 193 28.83 5.26 -11.43
N ILE A 194 27.91 5.32 -12.40
CA ILE A 194 27.97 6.19 -13.59
C ILE A 194 27.87 7.68 -13.23
N LEU A 195 27.24 8.05 -12.11
CA LEU A 195 27.22 9.42 -11.60
C LEU A 195 28.43 9.77 -10.72
N GLY A 196 29.21 8.78 -10.29
CA GLY A 196 30.44 8.95 -9.52
C GLY A 196 30.23 8.83 -8.01
N VAL A 197 29.07 8.31 -7.61
CA VAL A 197 28.69 8.06 -6.23
C VAL A 197 29.16 6.64 -5.87
N ASN A 198 30.28 6.57 -5.16
CA ASN A 198 30.89 5.31 -4.75
C ASN A 198 30.50 4.91 -3.31
N GLY A 199 30.65 3.63 -2.97
CA GLY A 199 30.43 3.12 -1.61
C GLY A 199 28.97 2.77 -1.27
N VAL A 200 28.06 2.90 -2.24
CA VAL A 200 26.69 2.42 -2.11
C VAL A 200 26.66 0.92 -2.44
N THR A 201 26.26 0.09 -1.48
CA THR A 201 26.19 -1.36 -1.65
C THR A 201 24.76 -1.86 -1.82
N ARG A 202 23.77 -1.05 -1.43
CA ARG A 202 22.35 -1.37 -1.56
C ARG A 202 21.53 -0.09 -1.68
N VAL A 203 20.52 -0.13 -2.53
CA VAL A 203 19.49 0.90 -2.64
C VAL A 203 18.17 0.28 -2.19
N LYS A 204 17.44 1.01 -1.35
CA LYS A 204 16.20 0.59 -0.72
C LYS A 204 15.06 1.43 -1.25
N THR A 205 13.89 0.84 -1.35
CA THR A 205 12.65 1.56 -1.59
C THR A 205 11.82 1.62 -0.32
N PHE A 206 11.10 2.72 -0.14
CA PHE A 206 10.31 3.01 1.04
C PHE A 206 8.86 3.27 0.64
N ALA A 207 7.94 2.93 1.53
CA ALA A 207 6.52 3.22 1.37
C ALA A 207 5.92 3.75 2.67
N GLY A 208 5.06 4.77 2.56
CA GLY A 208 4.15 5.22 3.61
C GLY A 208 2.71 5.09 3.12
N CYS A 209 1.95 4.15 3.68
CA CYS A 209 0.60 3.84 3.26
C CYS A 209 -0.43 4.54 4.15
N GLU A 210 -1.03 5.62 3.65
CA GLU A 210 -2.18 6.29 4.28
C GLU A 210 -3.41 5.39 4.08
N GLN A 211 -4.08 4.96 5.15
CA GLN A 211 -5.17 4.00 5.08
C GLN A 211 -6.50 4.68 5.41
N GLU A 212 -7.32 4.91 4.38
CA GLU A 212 -8.69 5.37 4.55
C GLU A 212 -9.66 4.20 4.75
N TYR A 213 -10.75 4.47 5.47
CA TYR A 213 -11.79 3.49 5.79
C TYR A 213 -13.09 4.16 6.24
N PHE A 214 -14.19 3.41 6.22
CA PHE A 214 -15.44 3.80 6.89
C PHE A 214 -15.70 2.95 8.14
N LEU A 215 -16.32 3.55 9.15
CA LEU A 215 -16.88 2.84 10.31
C LEU A 215 -18.37 3.09 10.43
N ILE A 216 -19.14 2.02 10.41
CA ILE A 216 -20.58 2.08 10.66
C ILE A 216 -20.95 1.21 11.85
N ASP A 217 -22.05 1.55 12.53
CA ASP A 217 -22.54 0.70 13.61
C ASP A 217 -22.90 -0.69 13.06
N LYS A 218 -22.40 -1.73 13.73
CA LYS A 218 -22.58 -3.12 13.29
C LYS A 218 -24.06 -3.49 13.18
N LYS A 219 -24.96 -2.88 13.96
CA LYS A 219 -26.41 -3.12 13.89
C LYS A 219 -27.01 -2.66 12.57
N PHE A 220 -26.55 -1.54 12.00
CA PHE A 220 -27.01 -1.07 10.69
C PHE A 220 -26.38 -1.85 9.55
N TYR A 221 -25.11 -2.25 9.71
CA TYR A 221 -24.41 -3.09 8.74
C TYR A 221 -25.15 -4.42 8.48
N ILE A 222 -25.52 -5.15 9.54
CA ILE A 222 -26.19 -6.45 9.40
C ILE A 222 -27.61 -6.35 8.79
N GLN A 223 -28.24 -5.18 8.87
CA GLN A 223 -29.55 -4.92 8.25
C GLN A 223 -29.42 -4.63 6.74
N ARG A 224 -28.21 -4.60 6.20
CA ARG A 224 -27.92 -4.30 4.80
C ARG A 224 -27.24 -5.50 4.15
N PRO A 225 -28.02 -6.47 3.60
CA PRO A 225 -27.47 -7.65 2.95
C PRO A 225 -26.45 -7.34 1.84
N ASP A 226 -26.65 -6.23 1.12
CA ASP A 226 -25.68 -5.75 0.13
C ASP A 226 -24.34 -5.35 0.75
N LEU A 227 -24.34 -4.58 1.83
CA LEU A 227 -23.09 -4.24 2.53
C LEU A 227 -22.38 -5.49 3.08
N VAL A 228 -23.15 -6.45 3.61
CA VAL A 228 -22.61 -7.70 4.14
C VAL A 228 -21.96 -8.56 3.05
N MET A 229 -22.64 -8.73 1.91
CA MET A 229 -22.20 -9.64 0.86
C MET A 229 -21.18 -9.02 -0.10
N THR A 230 -21.24 -7.70 -0.29
CA THR A 230 -20.47 -7.02 -1.35
C THR A 230 -19.50 -5.95 -0.84
N GLY A 231 -19.63 -5.53 0.42
CA GLY A 231 -18.84 -4.43 0.97
C GLY A 231 -19.27 -3.04 0.51
N ARG A 232 -20.30 -2.93 -0.33
CA ARG A 232 -20.90 -1.67 -0.79
C ARG A 232 -22.42 -1.72 -0.77
N THR A 233 -23.05 -0.55 -0.79
CA THR A 233 -24.48 -0.43 -1.05
C THR A 233 -24.72 -0.60 -2.56
N LEU A 234 -25.66 -1.48 -2.93
CA LEU A 234 -26.13 -1.66 -4.31
C LEU A 234 -27.37 -0.82 -4.61
N LEU A 235 -28.12 -0.46 -3.57
CA LEU A 235 -29.29 0.41 -3.61
C LEU A 235 -29.23 1.43 -2.46
N GLY A 236 -29.81 2.61 -2.65
CA GLY A 236 -29.95 3.60 -1.61
C GLY A 236 -30.12 5.01 -2.15
N ALA A 237 -31.07 5.75 -1.58
CA ALA A 237 -31.21 7.19 -1.82
C ALA A 237 -30.23 7.97 -0.94
N LEU A 238 -29.77 9.13 -1.43
CA LEU A 238 -28.95 10.03 -0.63
C LEU A 238 -29.79 10.68 0.49
N PRO A 239 -29.25 10.82 1.71
CA PRO A 239 -29.94 11.55 2.77
C PRO A 239 -30.03 13.06 2.43
N PRO A 240 -30.99 13.80 3.01
CA PRO A 240 -31.09 15.24 2.82
C PRO A 240 -29.80 15.99 3.20
N LYS A 241 -29.14 15.58 4.30
CA LYS A 241 -27.78 15.98 4.66
C LYS A 241 -26.82 14.81 4.36
N GLY A 242 -26.07 14.94 3.28
CA GLY A 242 -24.95 14.07 2.91
C GLY A 242 -23.62 14.76 3.22
N GLN A 243 -22.80 14.97 2.19
CA GLN A 243 -21.48 15.58 2.29
C GLN A 243 -21.43 17.07 1.89
N GLN A 244 -22.57 17.70 1.61
CA GLN A 244 -22.60 19.03 0.96
C GLN A 244 -21.98 20.17 1.79
N LEU A 245 -21.81 19.98 3.10
CA LEU A 245 -21.21 20.99 3.99
C LEU A 245 -19.71 20.80 4.22
N GLU A 246 -19.14 19.66 3.79
CA GLU A 246 -17.72 19.29 4.01
C GLU A 246 -17.29 19.42 5.50
N ASP A 247 -18.24 19.35 6.43
CA ASP A 247 -18.08 19.64 7.86
C ASP A 247 -17.45 18.50 8.66
N HIS A 248 -17.25 17.35 8.01
CA HIS A 248 -16.64 16.17 8.62
C HIS A 248 -15.10 16.24 8.59
N TYR A 249 -14.51 16.81 7.54
CA TYR A 249 -13.04 16.84 7.35
C TYR A 249 -12.37 17.67 8.44
N PHE A 250 -11.46 17.05 9.20
CA PHE A 250 -10.87 17.61 10.42
C PHE A 250 -11.87 18.16 11.46
N GLY A 251 -13.13 17.72 11.39
CA GLY A 251 -14.12 17.96 12.43
C GLY A 251 -13.78 17.20 13.73
N SER A 252 -14.58 17.43 14.77
CA SER A 252 -14.44 16.65 16.01
C SER A 252 -14.71 15.17 15.76
N ILE A 253 -13.77 14.31 16.14
CA ILE A 253 -13.94 12.85 16.08
C ILE A 253 -14.92 12.42 17.19
N PRO A 254 -16.02 11.71 16.90
CA PRO A 254 -16.92 11.21 17.93
C PRO A 254 -16.19 10.31 18.94
N ASP A 255 -16.46 10.45 20.24
CA ASP A 255 -15.73 9.76 21.31
C ASP A 255 -15.63 8.24 21.10
N ARG A 256 -16.74 7.59 20.69
CA ARG A 256 -16.76 6.14 20.41
C ARG A 256 -15.81 5.74 19.27
N VAL A 257 -15.65 6.60 18.26
CA VAL A 257 -14.69 6.37 17.16
C VAL A 257 -13.28 6.64 17.64
N LEU A 258 -13.07 7.68 18.45
CA LEU A 258 -11.76 7.99 19.02
C LEU A 258 -11.26 6.85 19.91
N GLU A 259 -12.11 6.26 20.74
CA GLU A 259 -11.79 5.07 21.53
C GLU A 259 -11.41 3.87 20.64
N PHE A 260 -12.10 3.67 19.51
CA PHE A 260 -11.71 2.66 18.52
C PHE A 260 -10.30 2.94 17.97
N MET A 261 -10.03 4.19 17.58
CA MET A 261 -8.72 4.58 17.03
C MET A 261 -7.60 4.42 18.06
N GLN A 262 -7.85 4.76 19.32
CA GLN A 262 -6.88 4.58 20.42
C GLN A 262 -6.55 3.11 20.66
N ASP A 263 -7.55 2.23 20.66
CA ASP A 263 -7.34 0.79 20.80
C ASP A 263 -6.59 0.21 19.60
N VAL A 264 -6.89 0.66 18.37
CA VAL A 264 -6.12 0.29 17.18
C VAL A 264 -4.67 0.72 17.33
N GLU A 265 -4.40 1.99 17.60
CA GLU A 265 -3.05 2.53 17.79
C GLU A 265 -2.27 1.76 18.87
N GLN A 266 -2.89 1.44 20.00
CA GLN A 266 -2.25 0.67 21.05
C GLN A 266 -1.81 -0.71 20.54
N GLU A 267 -2.66 -1.43 19.82
CA GLU A 267 -2.31 -2.72 19.22
C GLU A 267 -1.22 -2.59 18.15
N LEU A 268 -1.28 -1.55 17.31
CA LEU A 268 -0.24 -1.26 16.32
C LEU A 268 1.12 -0.97 16.98
N TYR A 269 1.14 -0.17 18.04
CA TYR A 269 2.37 0.11 18.79
C TYR A 269 2.95 -1.14 19.44
N LEU A 270 2.13 -2.04 19.99
CA LEU A 270 2.61 -3.32 20.51
C LEU A 270 3.30 -4.16 19.42
N LEU A 271 2.78 -4.13 18.20
CA LEU A 271 3.35 -4.78 17.01
C LEU A 271 4.53 -4.01 16.38
N GLY A 272 4.89 -2.85 16.91
CA GLY A 272 5.99 -2.03 16.39
C GLY A 272 5.65 -1.30 15.10
N ILE A 273 4.36 -1.08 14.81
CA ILE A 273 3.86 -0.34 13.65
C ILE A 273 3.79 1.16 14.02
N PRO A 274 4.46 2.06 13.28
CA PRO A 274 4.63 3.46 13.67
C PRO A 274 3.44 4.34 13.27
N ALA A 275 2.22 4.01 13.74
CA ALA A 275 1.03 4.83 13.52
C ALA A 275 1.24 6.27 14.05
N LYS A 276 1.07 7.27 13.18
CA LYS A 276 1.45 8.66 13.48
C LYS A 276 0.27 9.63 13.49
N THR A 277 -0.59 9.53 12.49
CA THR A 277 -1.68 10.48 12.27
C THR A 277 -3.00 9.74 12.19
N ARG A 278 -4.05 10.33 12.76
CA ARG A 278 -5.45 9.93 12.61
C ARG A 278 -6.34 11.16 12.44
N HIS A 279 -7.36 11.08 11.61
CA HIS A 279 -8.37 12.13 11.48
C HIS A 279 -9.66 11.64 10.82
N ASN A 280 -10.68 12.50 10.88
CA ASN A 280 -11.84 12.41 10.01
C ASN A 280 -11.45 12.72 8.57
N GLU A 281 -12.02 11.97 7.64
CA GLU A 281 -11.95 12.22 6.20
C GLU A 281 -13.18 13.03 5.73
N VAL A 282 -13.27 13.33 4.44
CA VAL A 282 -14.29 14.24 3.89
C VAL A 282 -15.70 13.66 3.98
N ALA A 283 -15.91 12.37 3.70
CA ALA A 283 -17.23 11.77 3.79
C ALA A 283 -17.65 11.48 5.25
N PRO A 284 -18.96 11.54 5.56
CA PRO A 284 -19.46 11.13 6.87
C PRO A 284 -19.04 9.71 7.22
N HIS A 285 -18.55 9.51 8.44
CA HIS A 285 -18.05 8.22 8.92
C HIS A 285 -16.83 7.66 8.16
N GLN A 286 -16.14 8.49 7.38
CA GLN A 286 -14.86 8.17 6.77
C GLN A 286 -13.72 8.68 7.65
N PHE A 287 -12.66 7.90 7.78
CA PHE A 287 -11.50 8.22 8.61
C PHE A 287 -10.22 7.77 7.93
N GLU A 288 -9.09 8.27 8.42
CA GLU A 288 -7.76 7.89 7.95
C GLU A 288 -6.82 7.56 9.14
N ILE A 289 -5.94 6.59 8.92
CA ILE A 289 -4.75 6.36 9.75
C ILE A 289 -3.50 6.30 8.86
N ALA A 290 -2.46 7.06 9.22
CA ALA A 290 -1.20 7.12 8.48
C ALA A 290 -0.01 6.76 9.39
N PRO A 291 0.78 5.72 9.04
CA PRO A 291 2.04 5.42 9.71
C PRO A 291 3.21 6.25 9.16
N ILE A 292 4.31 6.29 9.90
CA ILE A 292 5.61 6.72 9.35
C ILE A 292 6.03 5.74 8.26
N PHE A 293 6.69 6.23 7.21
CA PHE A 293 7.21 5.38 6.14
C PHE A 293 8.25 4.38 6.64
N GLU A 294 8.30 3.22 5.99
CA GLU A 294 9.24 2.13 6.28
C GLU A 294 9.78 1.54 4.97
N GLU A 295 10.74 0.61 5.03
CA GLU A 295 11.16 -0.14 3.83
C GLU A 295 9.95 -0.82 3.20
N ALA A 296 9.84 -0.80 1.86
CA ALA A 296 8.58 -1.07 1.16
C ALA A 296 7.95 -2.43 1.50
N ASN A 297 8.75 -3.47 1.75
CA ASN A 297 8.26 -4.77 2.19
C ASN A 297 7.72 -4.78 3.62
N VAL A 298 8.37 -4.07 4.55
CA VAL A 298 7.91 -3.91 5.94
C VAL A 298 6.64 -3.06 5.99
N ALA A 299 6.63 -1.94 5.25
CA ALA A 299 5.45 -1.09 5.12
C ALA A 299 4.24 -1.86 4.56
N ALA A 300 4.47 -2.75 3.60
CA ALA A 300 3.42 -3.61 3.06
C ALA A 300 2.90 -4.63 4.09
N ASP A 301 3.80 -5.30 4.82
CA ASP A 301 3.42 -6.21 5.91
C ASP A 301 2.61 -5.47 6.99
N HIS A 302 3.12 -4.33 7.45
CA HIS A 302 2.49 -3.50 8.48
C HIS A 302 1.14 -2.93 8.05
N ASN A 303 0.96 -2.54 6.77
CA ASN A 303 -0.35 -2.12 6.29
C ASN A 303 -1.37 -3.28 6.32
N LEU A 304 -0.98 -4.50 5.93
CA LEU A 304 -1.88 -5.67 6.00
C LEU A 304 -2.24 -6.00 7.45
N LEU A 305 -1.27 -5.94 8.37
CA LEU A 305 -1.51 -6.09 9.80
C LEU A 305 -2.41 -4.97 10.34
N THR A 306 -2.24 -3.74 9.88
CA THR A 306 -3.09 -2.61 10.25
C THR A 306 -4.54 -2.88 9.90
N MET A 307 -4.81 -3.30 8.66
CA MET A 307 -6.16 -3.68 8.23
C MET A 307 -6.75 -4.85 9.07
N GLU A 308 -5.93 -5.82 9.46
CA GLU A 308 -6.37 -6.95 10.30
C GLU A 308 -6.68 -6.53 11.74
N VAL A 309 -5.82 -5.72 12.35
CA VAL A 309 -6.03 -5.14 13.68
C VAL A 309 -7.31 -4.29 13.69
N MET A 310 -7.48 -3.42 12.69
CA MET A 310 -8.68 -2.60 12.56
C MET A 310 -9.95 -3.45 12.47
N ARG A 311 -9.94 -4.55 11.70
CA ARG A 311 -11.09 -5.48 11.63
C ARG A 311 -11.42 -6.07 13.00
N LYS A 312 -10.41 -6.59 13.71
CA LYS A 312 -10.58 -7.20 15.04
C LYS A 312 -11.09 -6.19 16.08
N VAL A 313 -10.53 -4.98 16.11
CA VAL A 313 -10.92 -3.94 17.07
C VAL A 313 -12.32 -3.39 16.75
N ALA A 314 -12.65 -3.21 15.46
CA ALA A 314 -13.97 -2.75 15.04
C ALA A 314 -15.04 -3.73 15.50
N ASP A 315 -14.83 -5.03 15.27
CA ASP A 315 -15.75 -6.09 15.67
C ASP A 315 -16.01 -6.09 17.18
N LYS A 316 -14.94 -5.99 17.99
CA LYS A 316 -15.01 -5.90 19.46
C LYS A 316 -15.75 -4.66 19.96
N LYS A 317 -15.66 -3.54 19.23
CA LYS A 317 -16.32 -2.25 19.56
C LYS A 317 -17.72 -2.12 18.95
N GLY A 318 -18.25 -3.19 18.35
CA GLY A 318 -19.56 -3.18 17.71
C GLY A 318 -19.65 -2.28 16.47
N PHE A 319 -18.54 -2.08 15.78
CA PHE A 319 -18.47 -1.43 14.48
C PHE A 319 -18.29 -2.47 13.37
N ALA A 320 -18.78 -2.15 12.18
CA ALA A 320 -18.33 -2.78 10.94
C ALA A 320 -17.34 -1.86 10.24
N LEU A 321 -16.13 -2.38 10.00
CA LEU A 321 -15.09 -1.70 9.23
C LEU A 321 -15.33 -1.96 7.74
N LEU A 322 -15.44 -0.90 6.95
CA LEU A 322 -15.54 -1.00 5.49
C LEU A 322 -14.25 -0.48 4.86
N LEU A 323 -13.52 -1.37 4.21
CA LEU A 323 -12.29 -1.07 3.47
C LEU A 323 -12.53 -1.03 1.96
N PHE A 324 -13.75 -1.27 1.49
CA PHE A 324 -14.08 -1.20 0.08
C PHE A 324 -13.90 0.23 -0.44
N GLU A 325 -13.41 0.40 -1.66
CA GLU A 325 -12.99 1.70 -2.18
C GLU A 325 -14.15 2.68 -2.38
N LYS A 326 -15.37 2.17 -2.59
CA LYS A 326 -16.58 2.97 -2.74
C LYS A 326 -17.78 2.32 -2.05
N PRO A 327 -17.85 2.33 -0.70
CA PRO A 327 -18.92 1.65 0.02
C PRO A 327 -20.29 2.29 -0.23
N PHE A 328 -20.33 3.61 -0.39
CA PHE A 328 -21.54 4.40 -0.59
C PHE A 328 -21.45 5.23 -1.88
N ALA A 329 -22.53 5.25 -2.65
CA ALA A 329 -22.62 6.08 -3.86
C ALA A 329 -22.80 7.56 -3.51
N GLY A 330 -22.26 8.46 -4.33
CA GLY A 330 -22.49 9.91 -4.22
C GLY A 330 -21.66 10.68 -3.18
N ILE A 331 -20.82 10.00 -2.38
CA ILE A 331 -19.89 10.62 -1.41
C ILE A 331 -18.43 10.21 -1.70
N ASN A 332 -17.42 10.75 -1.00
CA ASN A 332 -16.02 10.36 -1.20
C ASN A 332 -15.82 8.84 -1.03
N GLY A 333 -14.83 8.29 -1.75
CA GLY A 333 -14.44 6.89 -1.62
C GLY A 333 -13.16 6.77 -0.79
N SER A 334 -12.81 5.55 -0.39
CA SER A 334 -11.61 5.29 0.41
C SER A 334 -10.40 4.94 -0.46
N GLY A 335 -9.32 5.69 -0.31
CA GLY A 335 -8.01 5.46 -0.92
C GLY A 335 -7.01 4.73 -0.03
N LYS A 336 -5.86 4.39 -0.62
CA LYS A 336 -4.64 4.09 0.13
C LYS A 336 -3.46 4.85 -0.46
N HIS A 337 -3.22 6.10 -0.08
CA HIS A 337 -2.12 6.83 -0.71
C HIS A 337 -0.79 6.16 -0.38
N ASN A 338 -0.04 5.81 -1.42
CA ASN A 338 1.24 5.13 -1.31
C ASN A 338 2.37 6.12 -1.58
N ASN A 339 2.93 6.67 -0.51
CA ASN A 339 4.09 7.56 -0.54
C ASN A 339 5.35 6.75 -0.80
N TRP A 340 5.82 6.71 -2.05
CA TRP A 340 6.98 5.94 -2.50
C TRP A 340 8.24 6.81 -2.63
N SER A 341 9.36 6.30 -2.13
CA SER A 341 10.68 6.89 -2.34
C SER A 341 11.78 5.84 -2.47
N ILE A 342 12.97 6.27 -2.88
CA ILE A 342 14.13 5.42 -3.10
C ILE A 342 15.40 6.08 -2.52
N GLY A 343 16.17 5.33 -1.74
CA GLY A 343 17.32 5.84 -1.02
C GLY A 343 18.45 4.83 -0.86
N THR A 344 19.67 5.32 -0.64
CA THR A 344 20.87 4.47 -0.49
C THR A 344 21.00 3.92 0.94
N ASN A 345 21.75 2.83 1.09
CA ASN A 345 22.14 2.33 2.42
C ASN A 345 23.06 3.28 3.20
N THR A 346 23.57 4.34 2.56
CA THR A 346 24.36 5.41 3.18
C THR A 346 23.50 6.56 3.70
N GLY A 347 22.17 6.51 3.51
CA GLY A 347 21.21 7.49 4.03
C GLY A 347 20.85 8.62 3.06
N ILE A 348 21.24 8.52 1.79
CA ILE A 348 20.93 9.54 0.77
C ILE A 348 19.56 9.22 0.16
N ASN A 349 18.62 10.17 0.22
CA ASN A 349 17.37 10.09 -0.54
C ASN A 349 17.63 10.54 -1.98
N LEU A 350 17.36 9.68 -2.96
CA LEU A 350 17.64 9.95 -4.37
C LEU A 350 16.57 10.84 -5.03
N LEU A 351 15.46 11.07 -4.32
CA LEU A 351 14.36 11.96 -4.75
C LEU A 351 14.28 13.24 -3.92
N ASP A 352 15.29 13.52 -3.09
CA ASP A 352 15.40 14.79 -2.38
C ASP A 352 16.06 15.84 -3.29
N PRO A 353 15.34 16.93 -3.64
CA PRO A 353 15.87 17.96 -4.51
C PRO A 353 16.96 18.81 -3.82
N GLY A 354 16.98 18.87 -2.49
CA GLY A 354 17.83 19.81 -1.74
C GLY A 354 17.41 21.27 -1.91
N ASP A 355 18.28 22.20 -1.49
CA ASP A 355 18.02 23.65 -1.59
C ASP A 355 18.22 24.21 -3.01
N THR A 356 19.07 23.59 -3.84
CA THR A 356 19.33 23.97 -5.25
C THR A 356 19.02 22.80 -6.22
N PRO A 357 17.73 22.53 -6.50
CA PRO A 357 17.31 21.40 -7.33
C PRO A 357 17.96 21.39 -8.73
N GLU A 358 18.18 22.56 -9.31
CA GLU A 358 18.80 22.76 -10.63
C GLU A 358 20.28 22.34 -10.69
N GLU A 359 20.98 22.33 -9.55
CA GLU A 359 22.38 21.91 -9.43
C GLU A 359 22.51 20.44 -9.02
N ASN A 360 21.44 19.85 -8.47
CA ASN A 360 21.43 18.48 -7.96
C ASN A 360 21.27 17.46 -9.10
N ILE A 361 22.37 17.20 -9.80
CA ILE A 361 22.42 16.26 -10.94
C ILE A 361 21.90 14.87 -10.56
N GLN A 362 22.21 14.37 -9.37
CA GLN A 362 21.72 13.06 -8.93
C GLN A 362 20.19 13.05 -8.87
N PHE A 363 19.60 14.02 -8.19
CA PHE A 363 18.14 14.16 -8.12
C PHE A 363 17.52 14.27 -9.52
N LEU A 364 18.07 15.14 -10.39
CA LEU A 364 17.54 15.35 -11.73
C LEU A 364 17.54 14.08 -12.59
N VAL A 365 18.61 13.28 -12.52
CA VAL A 365 18.70 12.00 -13.24
C VAL A 365 17.64 11.02 -12.73
N PHE A 366 17.48 10.89 -11.40
CA PHE A 366 16.47 10.00 -10.83
C PHE A 366 15.04 10.50 -11.07
N LEU A 367 14.81 11.82 -11.04
CA LEU A 367 13.52 12.43 -11.40
C LEU A 367 13.15 12.13 -12.86
N VAL A 368 14.09 12.31 -13.79
CA VAL A 368 13.90 11.96 -15.21
C VAL A 368 13.63 10.46 -15.38
N ALA A 369 14.33 9.60 -14.63
CA ALA A 369 14.07 8.16 -14.65
C ALA A 369 12.64 7.85 -14.17
N VAL A 370 12.15 8.47 -13.08
CA VAL A 370 10.76 8.32 -12.63
C VAL A 370 9.79 8.74 -13.73
N LEU A 371 9.96 9.93 -14.31
CA LEU A 371 9.08 10.43 -15.37
C LEU A 371 9.07 9.50 -16.60
N LYS A 372 10.24 8.99 -16.99
CA LYS A 372 10.40 8.06 -18.12
C LYS A 372 9.72 6.72 -17.84
N GLY A 373 9.89 6.18 -16.63
CA GLY A 373 9.25 4.95 -16.20
C GLY A 373 7.73 5.08 -16.18
N VAL A 374 7.20 6.16 -15.61
CA VAL A 374 5.76 6.41 -15.56
C VAL A 374 5.19 6.61 -16.96
N LEU A 375 5.86 7.37 -17.84
CA LEU A 375 5.42 7.55 -19.22
C LEU A 375 5.40 6.22 -20.00
N LYS A 376 6.48 5.44 -19.92
CA LYS A 376 6.63 4.18 -20.65
C LYS A 376 5.66 3.10 -20.15
N ARG A 377 5.34 3.10 -18.85
CA ARG A 377 4.59 2.04 -18.15
C ARG A 377 3.32 2.54 -17.44
N SER A 378 2.73 3.64 -17.89
CA SER A 378 1.50 4.20 -17.31
C SER A 378 0.32 3.22 -17.31
N ASP A 379 0.27 2.34 -18.32
CA ASP A 379 -0.71 1.26 -18.41
C ASP A 379 -0.48 0.17 -17.35
N VAL A 380 0.78 -0.21 -17.09
CA VAL A 380 1.15 -1.16 -16.03
C VAL A 380 0.83 -0.57 -14.65
N LEU A 381 1.03 0.74 -14.45
CA LEU A 381 0.61 1.43 -13.23
C LEU A 381 -0.90 1.38 -13.02
N ARG A 382 -1.70 1.69 -14.06
CA ARG A 382 -3.17 1.56 -13.99
C ARG A 382 -3.63 0.12 -13.76
N MET A 383 -2.92 -0.86 -14.34
CA MET A 383 -3.15 -2.30 -14.10
C MET A 383 -2.85 -2.69 -12.65
N SER A 384 -1.80 -2.12 -12.05
CA SER A 384 -1.38 -2.43 -10.68
C SER A 384 -2.47 -2.14 -9.65
N ILE A 385 -3.33 -1.15 -9.91
CA ILE A 385 -4.41 -0.71 -9.00
C ILE A 385 -5.82 -1.14 -9.44
N ALA A 386 -5.92 -2.00 -10.45
CA ALA A 386 -7.21 -2.47 -10.97
C ALA A 386 -7.95 -3.40 -9.98
N SER A 387 -9.14 -3.00 -9.56
CA SER A 387 -10.04 -3.81 -8.75
C SER A 387 -11.49 -3.39 -8.99
N ILE A 388 -12.44 -4.27 -8.64
CA ILE A 388 -13.87 -3.98 -8.73
C ILE A 388 -14.24 -2.69 -7.96
N GLY A 389 -13.74 -2.52 -6.73
CA GLY A 389 -14.04 -1.33 -5.95
C GLY A 389 -13.41 -0.07 -6.52
N ASN A 390 -12.19 -0.16 -7.05
CA ASN A 390 -11.51 1.00 -7.63
C ASN A 390 -12.16 1.48 -8.93
N ASP A 391 -12.78 0.58 -9.71
CA ASP A 391 -13.59 0.97 -10.88
C ASP A 391 -14.77 1.89 -10.50
N HIS A 392 -15.27 1.79 -9.27
CA HIS A 392 -16.30 2.70 -8.74
C HIS A 392 -15.74 3.96 -8.07
N ARG A 393 -14.45 3.98 -7.72
CA ARG A 393 -13.82 5.07 -6.99
C ARG A 393 -13.16 6.09 -7.92
N LEU A 394 -12.36 5.64 -8.88
CA LEU A 394 -11.50 6.50 -9.69
C LEU A 394 -12.29 7.49 -10.56
N GLY A 395 -11.80 8.73 -10.64
CA GLY A 395 -12.34 9.78 -11.52
C GLY A 395 -13.46 10.62 -10.93
N ALA A 396 -13.69 10.56 -9.61
CA ALA A 396 -14.67 11.40 -8.91
C ALA A 396 -14.25 11.63 -7.45
N ASN A 397 -14.75 12.72 -6.84
CA ASN A 397 -14.69 12.99 -5.40
C ASN A 397 -13.30 12.75 -4.78
N GLU A 398 -12.30 13.52 -5.23
CA GLU A 398 -10.89 13.46 -4.79
C GLU A 398 -10.10 12.18 -5.14
N ALA A 399 -10.73 11.17 -5.73
CA ALA A 399 -10.01 10.04 -6.30
C ALA A 399 -9.49 10.37 -7.71
N PRO A 400 -8.22 10.11 -8.05
CA PRO A 400 -7.67 10.43 -9.36
C PRO A 400 -8.37 9.65 -10.49
N PRO A 401 -8.37 10.15 -11.74
CA PRO A 401 -8.91 9.43 -12.89
C PRO A 401 -8.04 8.21 -13.26
N ALA A 402 -8.54 7.39 -14.17
CA ALA A 402 -7.82 6.22 -14.68
C ALA A 402 -6.59 6.55 -15.56
N VAL A 403 -6.48 7.78 -16.03
CA VAL A 403 -5.31 8.28 -16.76
C VAL A 403 -4.21 8.58 -15.76
N VAL A 404 -3.07 7.91 -15.88
CA VAL A 404 -1.91 8.17 -15.02
C VAL A 404 -1.12 9.36 -15.57
N THR A 405 -1.02 10.43 -14.78
CA THR A 405 -0.22 11.63 -15.04
C THR A 405 0.68 11.92 -13.84
N VAL A 406 1.73 12.72 -14.06
CA VAL A 406 2.63 13.17 -13.01
C VAL A 406 2.43 14.65 -12.73
N PHE A 407 2.32 15.01 -11.45
CA PHE A 407 2.37 16.39 -10.98
C PHE A 407 3.69 16.67 -10.26
N LEU A 408 4.46 17.64 -10.74
CA LEU A 408 5.73 18.04 -10.12
C LEU A 408 5.62 19.33 -9.29
N GLY A 409 4.61 20.15 -9.58
CA GLY A 409 4.46 21.50 -9.05
C GLY A 409 5.32 22.53 -9.80
N GLU A 410 4.96 23.80 -9.64
CA GLU A 410 5.47 24.91 -10.46
C GLU A 410 7.00 25.06 -10.43
N LEU A 411 7.63 24.97 -9.25
CA LEU A 411 9.08 25.11 -9.14
C LEU A 411 9.83 24.09 -10.00
N LEU A 412 9.50 22.80 -9.86
CA LEU A 412 10.19 21.75 -10.59
C LEU A 412 9.89 21.82 -12.09
N GLU A 413 8.66 22.15 -12.49
CA GLU A 413 8.37 22.37 -13.93
C GLU A 413 9.25 23.49 -14.50
N ASN A 414 9.39 24.61 -13.80
CA ASN A 414 10.25 25.72 -14.21
C ASN A 414 11.73 25.32 -14.27
N VAL A 415 12.22 24.55 -13.29
CA VAL A 415 13.59 24.01 -13.29
C VAL A 415 13.83 23.14 -14.53
N LEU A 416 12.91 22.22 -14.83
CA LEU A 416 13.05 21.35 -15.98
C LEU A 416 12.98 22.12 -17.31
N ASP A 417 12.08 23.11 -17.42
CA ASP A 417 11.95 23.95 -18.62
C ASP A 417 13.17 24.87 -18.83
N ALA A 418 13.82 25.34 -17.76
CA ALA A 418 15.09 26.07 -17.86
C ALA A 418 16.25 25.19 -18.32
N ILE A 419 16.35 23.96 -17.79
CA ILE A 419 17.38 23.00 -18.21
C ILE A 419 17.22 22.64 -19.69
N GLU A 420 15.99 22.45 -20.15
CA GLU A 420 15.66 22.19 -21.56
C GLU A 420 15.99 23.38 -22.46
N SER A 421 15.60 24.60 -22.05
CA SER A 421 15.86 25.82 -22.83
C SER A 421 17.30 26.33 -22.75
N GLY A 422 18.13 25.74 -21.88
CA GLY A 422 19.52 26.15 -21.65
C GLY A 422 19.67 27.47 -20.89
N LYS A 423 18.62 27.94 -20.21
CA LYS A 423 18.66 29.16 -19.39
C LYS A 423 19.33 28.85 -18.04
N THR A 424 20.38 29.60 -17.71
CA THR A 424 21.24 29.35 -16.54
C THR A 424 20.91 30.23 -15.32
N ASP A 425 19.87 31.05 -15.39
CA ASP A 425 19.63 32.14 -14.43
C ASP A 425 18.34 31.94 -13.61
N LEU A 426 18.06 30.69 -13.21
CA LEU A 426 17.04 30.42 -12.20
C LEU A 426 17.66 30.60 -10.82
N LYS A 427 17.16 31.58 -10.06
CA LYS A 427 17.37 31.65 -8.62
C LYS A 427 16.10 31.24 -7.92
N THR A 428 16.16 30.10 -7.23
CA THR A 428 15.06 29.62 -6.38
C THR A 428 14.98 30.49 -5.12
N GLU A 429 14.24 31.61 -5.17
CA GLU A 429 14.05 32.49 -4.00
C GLU A 429 12.99 31.93 -3.04
N LYS A 430 13.32 31.83 -1.74
CA LYS A 430 12.35 31.49 -0.67
C LYS A 430 11.32 32.62 -0.57
N GLN A 431 10.06 32.33 -0.87
CA GLN A 431 8.96 33.28 -0.70
C GLN A 431 8.46 33.25 0.74
N PHE A 432 8.46 34.40 1.41
CA PHE A 432 7.87 34.56 2.73
C PHE A 432 6.46 35.14 2.61
N LEU A 433 5.49 34.51 3.29
CA LEU A 433 4.14 35.03 3.48
C LEU A 433 4.11 35.83 4.78
N ASP A 434 4.14 37.16 4.64
CA ASP A 434 3.81 38.06 5.75
C ASP A 434 2.29 38.26 5.79
N LEU A 435 1.67 37.80 6.87
CA LEU A 435 0.22 37.91 7.07
C LEU A 435 -0.18 39.29 7.63
N GLY A 436 0.78 40.18 7.89
CA GLY A 436 0.54 41.51 8.47
C GLY A 436 0.07 41.47 9.93
N LEU A 437 0.22 40.32 10.60
CA LEU A 437 -0.18 40.08 11.98
C LEU A 437 1.06 39.94 12.84
N SER A 438 1.33 40.92 13.70
CA SER A 438 2.53 40.95 14.56
C SER A 438 2.65 39.77 15.54
N GLN A 439 1.54 39.09 15.82
CA GLN A 439 1.45 37.94 16.72
C GLN A 439 1.74 36.60 16.00
N VAL A 440 1.73 36.59 14.66
CA VAL A 440 1.86 35.37 13.84
C VAL A 440 3.20 35.42 13.11
N PRO A 441 4.03 34.37 13.18
CA PRO A 441 5.30 34.36 12.46
C PRO A 441 5.06 34.43 10.95
N SER A 442 5.95 35.12 10.24
CA SER A 442 5.98 35.02 8.78
C SER A 442 6.18 33.56 8.38
N LEU A 443 5.34 33.09 7.47
CA LEU A 443 5.35 31.69 7.05
C LEU A 443 6.26 31.54 5.84
N ASN A 444 7.07 30.48 5.80
CA ASN A 444 7.73 30.08 4.57
C ASN A 444 6.66 29.50 3.64
N LYS A 445 6.50 30.09 2.46
CA LYS A 445 5.65 29.50 1.42
C LYS A 445 6.39 28.29 0.84
N ASP A 446 5.74 27.14 0.88
CA ASP A 446 6.24 25.97 0.15
C ASP A 446 6.34 26.30 -1.35
N TYR A 447 7.37 25.79 -2.01
CA TYR A 447 7.65 26.11 -3.40
C TYR A 447 6.59 25.62 -4.39
N THR A 448 5.71 24.71 -3.97
CA THR A 448 4.64 24.15 -4.80
C THR A 448 3.36 24.01 -3.99
N ASP A 449 2.23 24.31 -4.64
CA ASP A 449 0.91 23.93 -4.12
C ASP A 449 0.63 22.46 -4.46
N ARG A 450 -0.24 21.79 -3.69
CA ARG A 450 -0.55 20.36 -3.85
C ARG A 450 -1.72 20.16 -4.81
N ASN A 451 -1.51 19.45 -5.91
CA ASN A 451 -2.62 19.00 -6.77
C ASN A 451 -3.20 17.67 -6.27
N ARG A 452 -4.32 17.73 -5.55
CA ARG A 452 -5.02 16.55 -4.98
C ARG A 452 -5.61 15.60 -6.03
N THR A 453 -5.88 16.08 -7.23
CA THR A 453 -6.52 15.31 -8.30
C THR A 453 -5.55 14.44 -9.09
N SER A 454 -4.24 14.66 -8.93
CA SER A 454 -3.20 13.94 -9.67
C SER A 454 -3.02 12.51 -9.15
N PRO A 455 -2.95 11.50 -10.04
CA PRO A 455 -2.68 10.11 -9.68
C PRO A 455 -1.31 9.90 -9.03
N PHE A 456 -0.27 10.60 -9.51
CA PHE A 456 1.11 10.44 -9.05
C PHE A 456 1.76 11.82 -8.87
N ALA A 457 1.90 12.27 -7.63
CA ALA A 457 2.33 13.63 -7.33
C ALA A 457 3.66 13.65 -6.57
N PHE A 458 4.58 14.52 -6.97
CA PHE A 458 5.77 14.82 -6.21
C PHE A 458 5.40 15.65 -4.98
N THR A 459 5.75 15.17 -3.79
CA THR A 459 5.40 15.81 -2.51
C THR A 459 6.63 16.20 -1.71
N GLY A 460 7.61 16.81 -2.39
CA GLY A 460 8.80 17.45 -1.82
C GLY A 460 10.05 16.58 -1.88
N ASN A 461 9.96 15.30 -1.52
CA ASN A 461 11.11 14.38 -1.51
C ASN A 461 10.75 12.91 -1.79
N LYS A 462 9.54 12.70 -2.32
CA LYS A 462 8.91 11.41 -2.59
C LYS A 462 7.75 11.61 -3.58
N PHE A 463 7.25 10.51 -4.14
CA PHE A 463 6.03 10.54 -4.94
C PHE A 463 4.88 9.87 -4.21
N GLU A 464 3.71 10.51 -4.25
CA GLU A 464 2.48 10.00 -3.67
C GLU A 464 1.62 9.36 -4.77
N PHE A 465 1.41 8.05 -4.70
CA PHE A 465 0.54 7.32 -5.61
C PHE A 465 -0.86 7.17 -5.02
N ARG A 466 -1.80 8.02 -5.46
CA ARG A 466 -3.15 8.14 -4.87
C ARG A 466 -4.17 7.14 -5.44
N ALA A 467 -3.84 6.52 -6.56
CA ALA A 467 -4.77 5.63 -7.26
C ALA A 467 -4.90 4.23 -6.60
N VAL A 468 -4.10 3.89 -5.59
CA VAL A 468 -4.19 2.60 -4.90
C VAL A 468 -5.50 2.50 -4.10
N GLY A 469 -6.19 1.36 -4.20
CA GLY A 469 -7.45 1.12 -3.49
C GLY A 469 -7.26 0.83 -2.00
N SER A 470 -8.20 1.25 -1.16
CA SER A 470 -8.19 1.05 0.30
C SER A 470 -8.17 -0.43 0.72
N SER A 471 -8.74 -1.35 -0.06
CA SER A 471 -8.75 -2.79 0.26
C SER A 471 -7.52 -3.54 -0.25
N GLN A 472 -6.76 -2.91 -1.14
CA GLN A 472 -5.69 -3.58 -1.89
C GLN A 472 -4.39 -3.68 -1.09
N SER A 473 -3.67 -4.80 -1.21
CA SER A 473 -2.28 -4.87 -0.74
C SER A 473 -1.39 -3.87 -1.48
N PRO A 474 -0.57 -3.05 -0.78
CA PRO A 474 0.38 -2.15 -1.41
C PRO A 474 1.56 -2.88 -2.09
N SER A 475 1.71 -4.19 -1.89
CA SER A 475 2.80 -4.98 -2.48
C SER A 475 2.80 -4.95 -4.01
N VAL A 476 1.62 -5.03 -4.64
CA VAL A 476 1.51 -5.03 -6.12
C VAL A 476 1.83 -3.66 -6.73
N PRO A 477 1.25 -2.53 -6.24
CA PRO A 477 1.66 -1.20 -6.68
C PRO A 477 3.16 -0.94 -6.52
N ASN A 478 3.75 -1.29 -5.36
CA ASN A 478 5.19 -1.09 -5.14
C ASN A 478 6.05 -2.01 -6.00
N MET A 479 5.63 -3.27 -6.23
CA MET A 479 6.31 -4.15 -7.18
C MET A 479 6.39 -3.51 -8.58
N VAL A 480 5.27 -2.95 -9.05
CA VAL A 480 5.21 -2.28 -10.37
C VAL A 480 6.08 -1.02 -10.39
N LEU A 481 5.97 -0.16 -9.38
CA LEU A 481 6.80 1.06 -9.25
C LEU A 481 8.30 0.75 -9.24
N ASN A 482 8.72 -0.27 -8.48
CA ASN A 482 10.11 -0.68 -8.44
C ASN A 482 10.58 -1.22 -9.81
N THR A 483 9.76 -2.02 -10.48
CA THR A 483 10.13 -2.66 -11.76
C THR A 483 10.24 -1.65 -12.90
N LEU A 484 9.27 -0.73 -13.03
CA LEU A 484 9.36 0.34 -14.04
C LEU A 484 10.50 1.31 -13.74
N MET A 485 10.81 1.53 -12.45
CA MET A 485 11.95 2.36 -12.07
C MET A 485 13.28 1.67 -12.46
N ALA A 486 13.40 0.36 -12.25
CA ALA A 486 14.57 -0.41 -12.70
C ALA A 486 14.76 -0.29 -14.23
N GLU A 487 13.68 -0.45 -14.99
CA GLU A 487 13.70 -0.28 -16.45
C GLU A 487 14.13 1.12 -16.88
N ALA A 488 13.55 2.15 -16.26
CA ALA A 488 13.86 3.52 -16.61
C ALA A 488 15.28 3.93 -16.22
N ILE A 489 15.79 3.42 -15.08
CA ILE A 489 17.17 3.63 -14.66
C ILE A 489 18.14 3.02 -15.67
N ASP A 490 17.91 1.78 -16.10
CA ASP A 490 18.75 1.14 -17.12
C ASP A 490 18.71 1.90 -18.44
N ASP A 491 17.51 2.31 -18.89
CA ASP A 491 17.36 3.10 -20.12
C ASP A 491 18.12 4.45 -20.05
N VAL A 492 18.24 5.05 -18.87
CA VAL A 492 19.01 6.30 -18.65
C VAL A 492 20.52 6.00 -18.55
N ALA A 493 20.90 4.95 -17.83
CA ALA A 493 22.29 4.50 -17.71
C ALA A 493 22.88 4.16 -19.09
N ASP A 494 22.17 3.38 -19.89
CA ASP A 494 22.55 3.00 -21.26
C ASP A 494 22.71 4.26 -22.15
N ALA A 495 21.80 5.23 -22.02
CA ALA A 495 21.86 6.48 -22.78
C ALA A 495 23.07 7.35 -22.42
N ILE A 496 23.48 7.37 -21.14
CA ILE A 496 24.67 8.10 -20.67
C ILE A 496 25.94 7.37 -21.14
N GLU A 497 26.03 6.06 -20.93
CA GLU A 497 27.18 5.25 -21.34
C GLU A 497 27.41 5.31 -22.86
N ALA A 498 26.36 5.25 -23.67
CA ALA A 498 26.47 5.38 -25.12
C ALA A 498 27.08 6.72 -25.55
N LYS A 499 26.73 7.82 -24.87
CA LYS A 499 27.31 9.15 -25.11
C LYS A 499 28.77 9.23 -24.68
N ILE A 500 29.13 8.61 -23.56
CA ILE A 500 30.51 8.50 -23.10
C ILE A 500 31.35 7.69 -24.11
N ALA A 501 30.82 6.54 -24.58
CA ALA A 501 31.46 5.70 -25.58
C ALA A 501 31.64 6.43 -26.94
N ALA A 502 30.74 7.36 -27.26
CA ALA A 502 30.85 8.25 -28.43
C ALA A 502 31.88 9.39 -28.25
N GLY A 503 32.62 9.43 -27.15
CA GLY A 503 33.72 10.36 -26.90
C GLY A 503 33.34 11.65 -26.18
N LYS A 504 32.10 11.76 -25.67
CA LYS A 504 31.71 12.90 -24.81
C LYS A 504 32.28 12.72 -23.41
N ASP A 505 32.63 13.84 -22.77
CA ASP A 505 32.98 13.80 -21.35
C ASP A 505 31.74 13.41 -20.51
N ARG A 506 32.00 12.80 -19.36
CA ARG A 506 30.97 12.26 -18.47
C ARG A 506 29.92 13.29 -18.07
N SER A 507 30.34 14.51 -17.71
CA SER A 507 29.43 15.56 -17.24
C SER A 507 28.51 16.02 -18.36
N SER A 508 29.05 16.23 -19.57
CA SER A 508 28.24 16.58 -20.74
C SER A 508 27.29 15.45 -21.15
N ALA A 509 27.74 14.19 -21.09
CA ALA A 509 26.89 13.04 -21.38
C ALA A 509 25.68 12.94 -20.43
N ILE A 510 25.89 13.20 -19.14
CA ILE A 510 24.83 13.21 -18.13
C ILE A 510 23.85 14.36 -18.38
N LEU A 511 24.35 15.59 -18.55
CA LEU A 511 23.51 16.77 -18.78
C LEU A 511 22.66 16.63 -20.06
N GLU A 512 23.22 16.05 -21.11
CA GLU A 512 22.50 15.79 -22.36
C GLU A 512 21.43 14.72 -22.18
N ALA A 513 21.72 13.62 -21.47
CA ALA A 513 20.73 12.60 -21.16
C ALA A 513 19.57 13.15 -20.30
N ILE A 514 19.86 14.05 -19.36
CA ILE A 514 18.83 14.76 -18.58
C ILE A 514 17.95 15.60 -19.51
N ARG A 515 18.55 16.45 -20.36
CA ARG A 515 17.81 17.30 -21.30
C ARG A 515 16.91 16.49 -22.24
N GLU A 516 17.46 15.44 -22.86
CA GLU A 516 16.68 14.53 -23.72
C GLU A 516 15.53 13.88 -22.95
N GLY A 517 15.79 13.42 -21.72
CA GLY A 517 14.78 12.81 -20.87
C GLY A 517 13.67 13.78 -20.46
N ILE A 518 14.00 15.04 -20.14
CA ILE A 518 13.02 16.09 -19.85
C ILE A 518 12.11 16.31 -21.06
N THR A 519 12.69 16.50 -22.25
CA THR A 519 11.90 16.71 -23.48
C THR A 519 11.03 15.49 -23.78
N ALA A 520 11.57 14.29 -23.68
CA ALA A 520 10.84 13.04 -23.97
C ALA A 520 9.67 12.78 -23.01
N THR A 521 9.76 13.28 -21.77
CA THR A 521 8.77 13.01 -20.72
C THR A 521 7.69 14.08 -20.59
N LYS A 522 7.73 15.15 -21.37
CA LYS A 522 6.72 16.22 -21.35
C LYS A 522 5.27 15.73 -21.40
N ALA A 523 5.02 14.66 -22.15
CA ALA A 523 3.69 14.09 -22.32
C ALA A 523 3.03 13.69 -20.97
N ILE A 524 3.80 13.16 -20.01
CA ILE A 524 3.25 12.64 -18.75
C ILE A 524 3.00 13.73 -17.70
N ARG A 525 3.68 14.88 -17.82
CA ARG A 525 3.58 16.00 -16.89
C ARG A 525 2.27 16.76 -17.12
N TYR A 526 1.45 16.87 -16.09
CA TYR A 526 0.16 17.56 -16.16
C TYR A 526 -0.13 18.39 -14.90
N PRO A 527 -0.04 19.73 -14.96
CA PRO A 527 -0.25 20.60 -13.80
C PRO A 527 -1.73 20.89 -13.50
N GLY A 528 -2.64 20.64 -14.46
CA GLY A 528 -4.04 21.06 -14.39
C GLY A 528 -4.96 20.17 -13.55
N ASP A 529 -6.25 20.47 -13.60
CA ASP A 529 -7.31 19.67 -12.98
C ASP A 529 -7.51 18.35 -13.74
N ASN A 530 -7.30 17.23 -13.04
CA ASN A 530 -7.39 15.90 -13.63
C ASN A 530 -8.84 15.40 -13.80
N TYR A 531 -9.85 16.13 -13.29
CA TYR A 531 -11.27 15.84 -13.58
C TYR A 531 -11.78 16.50 -14.84
N SER A 532 -11.07 17.51 -15.32
CA SER A 532 -11.50 18.29 -16.48
C SER A 532 -11.54 17.45 -17.77
N GLU A 533 -12.43 17.83 -18.68
CA GLU A 533 -12.43 17.30 -20.05
C GLU A 533 -11.09 17.58 -20.77
N ALA A 534 -10.40 18.66 -20.38
CA ALA A 534 -9.09 19.01 -20.89
C ALA A 534 -8.04 17.90 -20.65
N LEU A 535 -8.08 17.18 -19.52
CA LEU A 535 -7.20 16.02 -19.33
C LEU A 535 -7.53 14.91 -20.32
N GLN A 536 -8.81 14.64 -20.58
CA GLN A 536 -9.22 13.57 -21.50
C GLN A 536 -8.73 13.85 -22.93
N ILE A 537 -8.82 15.11 -23.36
CA ILE A 537 -8.30 15.57 -24.65
C ILE A 537 -6.77 15.45 -24.66
N ALA A 538 -6.09 16.02 -23.66
CA ALA A 538 -4.64 15.98 -23.57
C ALA A 538 -4.09 14.55 -23.52
N ALA A 539 -4.73 13.65 -22.77
CA ALA A 539 -4.35 12.24 -22.70
C ALA A 539 -4.43 11.58 -24.08
N LYS A 540 -5.50 11.83 -24.84
CA LYS A 540 -5.67 11.29 -26.19
C LYS A 540 -4.62 11.85 -27.16
N GLU A 541 -4.39 13.16 -27.15
CA GLU A 541 -3.40 13.83 -28.01
C GLU A 541 -1.97 13.38 -27.69
N ARG A 542 -1.66 13.15 -26.42
CA ARG A 542 -0.35 12.73 -25.93
C ARG A 542 -0.14 11.21 -25.92
N GLY A 543 -1.15 10.43 -26.32
CA GLY A 543 -1.08 8.96 -26.36
C GLY A 543 -1.08 8.28 -24.99
N LEU A 544 -1.57 8.95 -23.94
CA LEU A 544 -1.64 8.38 -22.59
C LEU A 544 -2.80 7.37 -22.48
N PRO A 545 -2.56 6.15 -21.98
CA PRO A 545 -3.59 5.14 -21.77
C PRO A 545 -4.71 5.60 -20.83
N ASN A 546 -5.96 5.31 -21.19
CA ASN A 546 -7.15 5.58 -20.38
C ASN A 546 -8.03 4.32 -20.27
N MET A 547 -7.64 3.39 -19.40
CA MET A 547 -8.34 2.13 -19.21
C MET A 547 -9.37 2.28 -18.08
N LYS A 548 -10.64 2.43 -18.45
CA LYS A 548 -11.70 2.83 -17.53
C LYS A 548 -12.14 1.73 -16.56
N ASN A 549 -11.95 0.47 -16.92
CA ASN A 549 -12.37 -0.68 -16.11
C ASN A 549 -11.25 -1.70 -15.93
N THR A 550 -11.44 -2.55 -14.92
CA THR A 550 -10.49 -3.58 -14.51
C THR A 550 -10.18 -4.58 -15.63
N PRO A 551 -11.15 -5.15 -16.37
CA PRO A 551 -10.83 -6.07 -17.47
C PRO A 551 -9.92 -5.45 -18.53
N GLN A 552 -10.16 -4.19 -18.93
CA GLN A 552 -9.28 -3.49 -19.88
C GLN A 552 -7.89 -3.27 -19.29
N ALA A 553 -7.79 -2.84 -18.03
CA ALA A 553 -6.52 -2.62 -17.36
C ALA A 553 -5.70 -3.90 -17.20
N LEU A 554 -6.34 -5.03 -16.89
CA LEU A 554 -5.69 -6.33 -16.69
C LEU A 554 -5.11 -6.91 -17.99
N ARG A 555 -5.73 -6.66 -19.16
CA ARG A 555 -5.19 -7.08 -20.47
C ARG A 555 -3.80 -6.51 -20.77
N THR A 556 -3.36 -5.48 -20.05
CA THR A 556 -1.97 -4.99 -20.13
C THR A 556 -0.94 -6.09 -19.85
N LEU A 557 -1.26 -7.08 -19.01
CA LEU A 557 -0.39 -8.23 -18.76
C LEU A 557 -0.22 -9.16 -19.98
N GLU A 558 -1.09 -9.04 -20.99
CA GLU A 558 -0.99 -9.81 -22.25
C GLU A 558 -0.06 -9.14 -23.27
N LYS A 559 0.42 -7.92 -23.02
CA LYS A 559 1.34 -7.23 -23.94
C LYS A 559 2.74 -7.82 -23.85
N ALA A 560 3.33 -8.14 -25.00
CA ALA A 560 4.64 -8.79 -25.08
C ALA A 560 5.76 -7.95 -24.43
N ASP A 561 5.73 -6.62 -24.61
CA ASP A 561 6.72 -5.70 -24.04
C ASP A 561 6.58 -5.56 -22.51
N VAL A 562 5.36 -5.71 -21.96
CA VAL A 562 5.11 -5.73 -20.52
C VAL A 562 5.61 -7.03 -19.89
N ARG A 563 5.34 -8.17 -20.54
CA ARG A 563 5.85 -9.47 -20.05
C ARG A 563 7.36 -9.52 -20.09
N ALA A 564 7.95 -9.06 -21.18
CA ALA A 564 9.40 -8.95 -21.32
C ALA A 564 10.04 -8.10 -20.22
N MET A 565 9.40 -7.01 -19.78
CA MET A 565 9.89 -6.20 -18.66
C MET A 565 9.99 -7.02 -17.37
N PHE A 566 8.90 -7.66 -16.94
CA PHE A 566 8.90 -8.42 -15.69
C PHE A 566 9.89 -9.60 -15.72
N VAL A 567 10.02 -10.28 -16.87
CA VAL A 567 10.95 -11.39 -17.07
C VAL A 567 12.41 -10.90 -17.08
N LYS A 568 12.72 -9.82 -17.82
CA LYS A 568 14.07 -9.22 -17.90
C LYS A 568 14.60 -8.88 -16.51
N TYR A 569 13.77 -8.28 -15.66
CA TYR A 569 14.15 -7.88 -14.30
C TYR A 569 14.03 -9.01 -13.28
N GLY A 570 13.61 -10.22 -13.68
CA GLY A 570 13.46 -11.37 -12.80
C GLY A 570 12.41 -11.17 -11.71
N VAL A 571 11.42 -10.30 -11.94
CA VAL A 571 10.37 -9.98 -10.97
C VAL A 571 9.24 -10.99 -11.07
N LEU A 572 8.81 -11.31 -12.29
CA LEU A 572 7.84 -12.38 -12.57
C LEU A 572 8.29 -13.23 -13.75
N SER A 573 7.98 -14.53 -13.72
CA SER A 573 8.03 -15.42 -14.89
C SER A 573 6.78 -15.26 -15.78
N GLU A 574 6.85 -15.75 -17.02
CA GLU A 574 5.67 -15.77 -17.93
C GLU A 574 4.49 -16.50 -17.28
N GLU A 575 4.73 -17.65 -16.65
CA GLU A 575 3.69 -18.43 -15.95
C GLU A 575 3.07 -17.67 -14.78
N GLU A 576 3.90 -16.99 -13.96
CA GLU A 576 3.43 -16.16 -12.86
C GLU A 576 2.56 -14.98 -13.35
N ILE A 577 2.90 -14.40 -14.51
CA ILE A 577 2.11 -13.33 -15.14
C ILE A 577 0.74 -13.85 -15.58
N HIS A 578 0.70 -14.97 -16.30
CA HIS A 578 -0.54 -15.59 -16.76
C HIS A 578 -1.45 -15.97 -15.59
N SER A 579 -0.89 -16.55 -14.54
CA SER A 579 -1.62 -16.90 -13.33
C SER A 579 -2.26 -15.68 -12.65
N ARG A 580 -1.48 -14.60 -12.47
CA ARG A 580 -1.98 -13.37 -11.85
C ARG A 580 -3.10 -12.72 -12.67
N LEU A 581 -2.98 -12.74 -13.99
CA LEU A 581 -4.04 -12.28 -14.88
C LEU A 581 -5.32 -13.09 -14.66
N HIS A 582 -5.22 -14.42 -14.70
CA HIS A 582 -6.36 -15.32 -14.52
C HIS A 582 -7.04 -15.11 -13.16
N ILE A 583 -6.27 -15.13 -12.05
CA ILE A 583 -6.81 -14.97 -10.69
C ILE A 583 -7.54 -13.63 -10.54
N ARG A 584 -6.96 -12.53 -11.06
CA ARG A 584 -7.56 -11.20 -10.93
C ARG A 584 -8.82 -11.07 -11.79
N LEU A 585 -8.86 -11.64 -12.98
CA LEU A 585 -10.07 -11.70 -13.81
C LEU A 585 -11.17 -12.54 -13.15
N GLU A 586 -10.81 -13.72 -12.63
CA GLU A 586 -11.75 -14.60 -11.92
C GLU A 586 -12.34 -13.91 -10.69
N ARG A 587 -11.51 -13.24 -9.89
CA ARG A 587 -11.97 -12.45 -8.73
C ARG A 587 -12.91 -11.33 -9.15
N TYR A 588 -12.62 -10.63 -10.26
CA TYR A 588 -13.49 -9.58 -10.78
C TYR A 588 -14.85 -10.14 -11.22
N ILE A 589 -14.85 -11.22 -12.01
CA ILE A 589 -16.08 -11.87 -12.50
C ILE A 589 -16.94 -12.35 -11.33
N LYS A 590 -16.34 -13.03 -10.36
CA LYS A 590 -17.04 -13.51 -9.15
C LYS A 590 -17.60 -12.35 -8.32
N GLY A 591 -16.83 -11.27 -8.15
CA GLY A 591 -17.30 -10.07 -7.44
C GLY A 591 -18.55 -9.47 -8.09
N ILE A 592 -18.52 -9.26 -9.40
CA ILE A 592 -19.67 -8.73 -10.16
C ILE A 592 -20.88 -9.68 -10.11
N ASP A 593 -20.67 -11.00 -10.21
CA ASP A 593 -21.75 -11.99 -10.09
C ASP A 593 -22.40 -11.97 -8.69
N ILE A 594 -21.60 -11.84 -7.62
CA ILE A 594 -22.11 -11.69 -6.25
C ILE A 594 -22.92 -10.41 -6.11
N GLU A 595 -22.44 -9.27 -6.64
CA GLU A 595 -23.20 -8.02 -6.64
C GLU A 595 -24.54 -8.17 -7.39
N ALA A 596 -24.52 -8.72 -8.60
CA ALA A 596 -25.72 -8.89 -9.41
C ALA A 596 -26.76 -9.82 -8.76
N ARG A 597 -26.32 -10.95 -8.18
CA ARG A 597 -27.19 -11.89 -7.45
C ARG A 597 -27.76 -11.28 -6.19
N THR A 598 -26.95 -10.54 -5.45
CA THR A 598 -27.38 -9.85 -4.21
C THR A 598 -28.43 -8.80 -4.55
N LEU A 599 -28.21 -7.99 -5.58
CA LEU A 599 -29.18 -7.02 -6.07
C LEU A 599 -30.49 -7.70 -6.48
N GLN A 600 -30.41 -8.78 -7.27
CA GLN A 600 -31.60 -9.52 -7.70
C GLN A 600 -32.39 -10.08 -6.51
N LEU A 601 -31.69 -10.62 -5.51
CA LEU A 601 -32.31 -11.14 -4.28
C LEU A 601 -33.03 -10.02 -3.52
N MET A 602 -32.35 -8.89 -3.28
CA MET A 602 -32.93 -7.74 -2.57
C MET A 602 -34.14 -7.16 -3.30
N LEU A 603 -34.07 -7.03 -4.63
CA LEU A 603 -35.21 -6.53 -5.41
C LEU A 603 -36.44 -7.44 -5.26
N LYS A 604 -36.25 -8.76 -5.36
CA LYS A 604 -37.36 -9.72 -5.30
C LYS A 604 -37.96 -9.91 -3.91
N THR A 605 -37.14 -9.79 -2.86
CA THR A 605 -37.54 -10.18 -1.50
C THR A 605 -37.78 -9.00 -0.56
N ILE A 606 -37.27 -7.81 -0.89
CA ILE A 606 -37.39 -6.61 -0.06
C ILE A 606 -38.12 -5.52 -0.84
N VAL A 607 -37.54 -5.06 -1.95
CA VAL A 607 -38.01 -3.83 -2.63
C VAL A 607 -39.37 -4.01 -3.30
N ILE A 608 -39.53 -5.03 -4.17
CA ILE A 608 -40.77 -5.22 -4.93
C ILE A 608 -41.96 -5.53 -4.01
N PRO A 609 -41.84 -6.40 -2.98
CA PRO A 609 -42.91 -6.62 -2.01
C PRO A 609 -43.36 -5.32 -1.34
N ASP A 610 -42.43 -4.55 -0.77
CA ASP A 610 -42.74 -3.30 -0.06
C ASP A 610 -43.40 -2.26 -0.98
N VAL A 611 -42.89 -2.12 -2.23
CA VAL A 611 -43.49 -1.23 -3.22
C VAL A 611 -44.91 -1.67 -3.60
N SER A 612 -45.15 -2.97 -3.72
CA SER A 612 -46.48 -3.51 -4.06
C SER A 612 -47.48 -3.31 -2.93
N GLU A 613 -47.05 -3.51 -1.68
CA GLU A 613 -47.86 -3.26 -0.49
C GLU A 613 -48.25 -1.78 -0.39
N TYR A 614 -47.26 -0.87 -0.51
CA TYR A 614 -47.52 0.57 -0.47
C TYR A 614 -48.39 1.05 -1.64
N GLN A 615 -48.24 0.48 -2.84
CA GLN A 615 -49.15 0.74 -3.95
C GLN A 615 -50.58 0.33 -3.62
N GLY A 616 -50.75 -0.80 -2.93
CA GLY A 616 -52.05 -1.27 -2.42
C GLY A 616 -52.66 -0.31 -1.40
N ASP A 617 -51.85 0.24 -0.49
CA ASP A 617 -52.31 1.24 0.50
C ASP A 617 -52.78 2.54 -0.14
N ILE A 618 -52.04 3.04 -1.13
CA ILE A 618 -52.43 4.22 -1.91
C ILE A 618 -53.73 3.95 -2.66
N GLY A 619 -53.84 2.80 -3.34
CA GLY A 619 -55.04 2.42 -4.07
C GLY A 619 -56.26 2.31 -3.14
N SER A 620 -56.09 1.71 -1.96
CA SER A 620 -57.15 1.60 -0.95
C SER A 620 -57.55 2.97 -0.41
N SER A 621 -56.58 3.84 -0.12
CA SER A 621 -56.84 5.21 0.35
C SER A 621 -57.61 6.03 -0.68
N PHE A 622 -57.24 5.92 -1.96
CA PHE A 622 -57.93 6.58 -3.06
C PHE A 622 -59.39 6.09 -3.22
N ASN A 623 -59.60 4.77 -3.18
CA ASN A 623 -60.94 4.20 -3.26
C ASN A 623 -61.83 4.60 -2.08
N ASN A 624 -61.26 4.68 -0.87
CA ASN A 624 -62.00 5.14 0.31
C ASN A 624 -62.42 6.62 0.19
N LEU A 625 -61.55 7.48 -0.34
CA LEU A 625 -61.89 8.88 -0.63
C LEU A 625 -62.99 8.98 -1.69
N LEU A 626 -62.94 8.16 -2.73
CA LEU A 626 -63.99 8.09 -3.76
C LEU A 626 -65.33 7.60 -3.21
N ALA A 627 -65.33 6.61 -2.31
CA ALA A 627 -66.56 6.09 -1.71
C ALA A 627 -67.19 7.07 -0.69
N ALA A 628 -66.39 7.96 -0.12
CA ALA A 628 -66.85 8.98 0.83
C ALA A 628 -67.37 10.25 0.15
N ALA A 629 -66.97 10.51 -1.10
CA ALA A 629 -67.47 11.60 -1.94
C ALA A 629 -68.80 11.22 -2.60
#